data_AF-A0A2T5C7A3-F1
#
_entry.id   AF-A0A2T5C7A3-F1
#
_cell.length_a   1.000
_cell.length_b   1.000
_cell.length_c   1.000
_cell.angle_alpha   90.00
_cell.angle_beta   90.00
_cell.angle_gamma   90.00
#
_symmetry.space_group_name_H-M   'P 1'
#
loop_
_entity.id
_entity.type
_entity.pdbx_description
1 polymer ?
#
loop_
_entity_poly.entity_id
_entity_poly.type
_entity_poly.pdbx_seq_one_letter_code
_entity_poly.pdbx_strand_id
1 'polypeptide(L)' 'PCVIPNAHVISSEGCPGMKDGLHFTAEGYRILGKRYGERMLSLQGVNK' A
#
# COMPACT_ATOMS: atom_id res chain seq x y z
N PRO A 1 20.14 10.58 2.95
CA PRO A 1 19.59 9.56 2.01
C PRO A 1 19.34 10.23 0.66
N CYS A 2 19.66 9.55 -0.45
CA CYS A 2 19.29 10.03 -1.79
C CYS A 2 17.91 9.44 -2.13
N VAL A 3 16.95 10.28 -2.52
CA VAL A 3 15.55 9.87 -2.74
C VAL A 3 15.11 10.18 -4.17
N ILE A 4 14.20 9.37 -4.70
CA ILE A 4 13.52 9.63 -5.97
C ILE A 4 12.29 10.51 -5.67
N PRO A 5 12.17 11.73 -6.24
CA PRO A 5 11.15 12.70 -5.83
C PRO A 5 9.68 12.22 -5.94
N ASN A 6 9.39 11.35 -6.91
CA ASN A 6 8.04 10.83 -7.16
C ASN A 6 7.82 9.41 -6.61
N ALA A 7 8.76 8.87 -5.84
CA ALA A 7 8.56 7.60 -5.14
C ALA A 7 7.81 7.82 -3.82
N HIS A 8 6.85 6.93 -3.54
CA HIS A 8 6.03 7.00 -2.34
C HIS A 8 5.92 5.62 -1.70
N VAL A 9 6.13 5.56 -0.38
CA VAL A 9 6.01 4.33 0.41
C VAL A 9 4.54 4.05 0.72
N ILE A 10 4.09 2.83 0.47
CA ILE A 10 2.78 2.33 0.93
C ILE A 10 3.04 1.30 2.02
N SER A 11 2.60 1.58 3.24
CA SER A 11 2.83 0.67 4.37
C SER A 11 2.02 -0.61 4.20
N SER A 12 2.68 -1.76 4.39
CA SER A 12 2.06 -3.08 4.53
C SER A 12 1.72 -3.44 5.99
N GLU A 13 1.97 -2.54 6.94
CA GLU A 13 1.73 -2.79 8.35
C GLU A 13 0.25 -3.16 8.61
N GLY A 14 0.03 -4.25 9.35
CA GLY A 14 -1.31 -4.77 9.62
C GLY A 14 -2.00 -5.47 8.45
N CYS A 15 -1.36 -5.62 7.28
CA CYS A 15 -1.88 -6.49 6.21
C CYS A 15 -1.72 -7.96 6.62
N PRO A 16 -2.80 -8.76 6.73
CA PRO A 16 -2.69 -10.15 7.15
C PRO A 16 -1.87 -10.99 6.16
N GLY A 17 -0.94 -11.78 6.71
CA GLY A 17 -0.13 -12.76 5.98
C GLY A 17 -0.76 -14.15 5.97
N MET A 18 -0.41 -14.94 4.96
CA MET A 18 -0.66 -16.38 4.91
C MET A 18 0.20 -17.10 5.95
N LYS A 19 -0.20 -18.33 6.30
CA LYS A 19 0.53 -19.17 7.27
C LYS A 19 1.95 -19.54 6.82
N ASP A 20 2.26 -19.38 5.53
CA ASP A 20 3.60 -19.60 4.98
C ASP A 20 4.60 -18.51 5.39
N GLY A 21 4.12 -17.36 5.88
CA GLY A 21 4.95 -16.22 6.26
C GLY A 21 5.54 -15.43 5.08
N LEU A 22 5.12 -15.72 3.85
CA LEU A 22 5.68 -15.14 2.63
C LEU A 22 4.67 -14.31 1.84
N HIS A 23 3.40 -14.73 1.83
CA HIS A 23 2.36 -14.09 1.01
C HIS A 23 1.33 -13.36 1.88
N PHE A 24 0.69 -12.33 1.33
CA PHE A 24 -0.52 -11.77 1.95
C PHE A 24 -1.72 -12.69 1.73
N THR A 25 -2.66 -12.68 2.68
CA THR A 25 -3.98 -13.24 2.42
C THR A 25 -4.73 -12.37 1.39
N ALA A 26 -5.84 -12.87 0.87
CA ALA A 26 -6.72 -12.05 0.03
C ALA A 26 -7.19 -10.76 0.73
N GLU A 27 -7.35 -10.78 2.06
CA GLU A 27 -7.65 -9.58 2.85
C GLU A 27 -6.45 -8.61 2.89
N GLY A 28 -5.24 -9.12 3.13
CA GLY A 28 -4.02 -8.31 3.10
C GLY A 28 -3.79 -7.62 1.76
N TYR A 29 -4.02 -8.32 0.65
CA TYR A 29 -3.97 -7.73 -0.70
C TYR A 29 -4.98 -6.60 -0.89
N ARG A 30 -6.22 -6.76 -0.40
CA ARG A 30 -7.25 -5.71 -0.50
C ARG A 30 -6.88 -4.47 0.32
N ILE A 31 -6.35 -4.65 1.52
CA ILE A 31 -5.91 -3.54 2.37
C ILE A 31 -4.76 -2.79 1.68
N LEU A 32 -3.73 -3.50 1.21
CA LEU A 32 -2.58 -2.90 0.54
C LEU A 32 -3.01 -2.17 -0.74
N GLY A 33 -3.86 -2.79 -1.56
CA GLY A 33 -4.41 -2.19 -2.77
C GLY A 33 -5.24 -0.94 -2.50
N LYS A 34 -6.06 -0.94 -1.44
CA LYS A 34 -6.83 0.24 -1.01
C LYS A 34 -5.91 1.39 -0.64
N ARG A 35 -4.86 1.14 0.16
CA ARG A 35 -3.88 2.16 0.56
C ARG A 35 -3.12 2.72 -0.64
N TYR A 36 -2.73 1.86 -1.58
CA TYR A 36 -2.13 2.29 -2.84
C TYR A 36 -3.07 3.23 -3.60
N GLY A 37 -4.33 2.84 -3.78
CA GLY A 37 -5.34 3.65 -4.45
C GLY A 37 -5.57 5.01 -3.78
N GLU A 38 -5.67 5.02 -2.44
CA GLU A 38 -5.79 6.27 -1.65
C GLU A 38 -4.59 7.19 -1.86
N ARG A 39 -3.36 6.64 -1.88
CA ARG A 39 -2.16 7.44 -2.17
C ARG A 39 -2.20 8.01 -3.58
N MET A 40 -2.58 7.21 -4.58
CA MET A 40 -2.65 7.66 -5.97
C MET A 40 -3.69 8.77 -6.17
N LEU A 41 -4.89 8.62 -5.58
CA LEU A 41 -5.94 9.64 -5.63
C LEU A 41 -5.48 10.95 -4.99
N SER A 42 -4.83 10.88 -3.82
CA SER A 42 -4.24 12.05 -3.15
C SER A 42 -3.21 12.76 -4.04
N LEU A 43 -2.35 12.02 -4.75
CA LEU A 43 -1.36 12.60 -5.67
C LEU A 43 -2.00 13.25 -6.90
N GLN A 44 -3.18 12.79 -7.30
CA GLN A 44 -3.97 13.36 -8.39
C GLN A 44 -4.87 14.53 -7.95
N GLY A 45 -4.80 14.94 -6.68
CA GLY A 45 -5.64 16.01 -6.13
C GLY A 45 -7.11 15.61 -5.94
N VAL A 46 -7.42 14.32 -5.99
CA VAL A 46 -8.76 13.81 -5.71
C VAL A 46 -8.88 13.59 -4.21
N ASN A 47 -9.59 14.49 -3.53
CA ASN A 47 -9.90 14.36 -2.11
C ASN A 47 -11.09 13.41 -1.94
N LYS A 48 -10.96 12.48 -0.99
CA LYS A 48 -12.01 11.56 -0.58
C LYS A 48 -12.70 12.08 0.66
#